data_AF-A0A2S9FNM1-F1
#
_entry.id   AF-A0A2S9FNM1-F1
#
_cell.length_a   1.000
_cell.length_b   1.000
_cell.length_c   1.000
_cell.angle_alpha   90.00
_cell.angle_beta   90.00
_cell.angle_gamma   90.00
#
_symmetry.space_group_name_H-M   'P 1'
#
loop_
_entity.id
_entity.type
_entity.pdbx_description
1 polymer ?
#
loop_
_entity_poly.entity_id
_entity_poly.type
_entity_poly.pdbx_seq_one_letter_code
_entity_poly.pdbx_strand_id
1 'polypeptide(L)' 'MHVRHLALTDFRSWDRVELELTPGRTVFVGSNGFGKTNLVEALWYSATLGSHRV' A
#
# COMPACT_ATOMS: atom_id res chain seq x y z
N MET A 1 -10.73 -11.37 -5.80
CA MET A 1 -9.35 -11.28 -5.27
C MET A 1 -9.37 -10.48 -3.98
N HIS A 2 -8.66 -10.90 -2.93
CA HIS A 2 -8.57 -10.21 -1.63
C HIS A 2 -7.13 -10.28 -1.13
N VAL A 3 -6.56 -9.12 -0.76
CA VAL A 3 -5.24 -9.05 -0.15
C VAL A 3 -5.43 -9.20 1.35
N ARG A 4 -4.80 -10.25 1.93
CA ARG A 4 -4.88 -10.55 3.36
C ARG A 4 -3.80 -9.84 4.16
N HIS A 5 -2.61 -9.72 3.58
CA HIS A 5 -1.46 -9.14 4.23
C HIS A 5 -0.66 -8.29 3.24
N LEU A 6 -0.19 -7.12 3.67
CA LEU A 6 0.72 -6.25 2.93
C LEU A 6 1.95 -5.98 3.79
N ALA A 7 3.11 -6.49 3.36
CA ALA A 7 4.41 -6.18 3.93
C ALA A 7 5.23 -5.36 2.92
N LEU A 8 5.78 -4.24 3.36
CA LEU A 8 6.69 -3.41 2.58
C LEU A 8 8.02 -3.27 3.32
N THR A 9 9.11 -3.23 2.56
CA THR A 9 10.46 -2.93 3.03
C THR A 9 11.11 -1.99 2.01
N ASP A 10 11.63 -0.86 2.47
CA ASP A 10 12.26 0.17 1.66
C ASP A 10 11.43 0.60 0.43
N PHE A 11 10.10 0.69 0.60
CA PHE A 11 9.18 1.05 -0.48
C PHE A 11 8.68 2.48 -0.33
N ARG A 12 9.17 3.37 -1.22
CA ARG A 12 8.79 4.78 -1.27
C ARG A 12 9.03 5.46 0.09
N SER A 13 7.97 5.89 0.76
CA SER A 13 8.02 6.57 2.06
C SER A 13 7.97 5.61 3.26
N TRP A 14 8.02 4.30 3.03
CA TRP A 14 7.94 3.28 4.08
C TRP A 14 9.22 2.45 4.14
N ASP A 15 10.05 2.69 5.17
CA ASP A 15 11.21 1.85 5.47
C ASP A 15 10.76 0.43 5.84
N ARG A 16 9.71 0.31 6.66
CA ARG A 16 9.02 -0.95 6.94
C ARG A 16 7.57 -0.71 7.32
N VAL A 17 6.66 -1.55 6.82
CA VAL A 17 5.27 -1.62 7.30
C VAL A 17 4.69 -3.01 7.06
N GLU A 18 3.88 -3.50 8.00
CA GLU A 18 3.13 -4.75 7.90
C GLU A 18 1.67 -4.48 8.27
N LEU A 19 0.74 -4.87 7.39
CA LEU A 19 -0.70 -4.62 7.54
C LEU A 19 -1.49 -5.90 7.29
N GLU A 20 -2.31 -6.27 8.27
CA GLU A 20 -3.37 -7.27 8.10
C GLU A 20 -4.63 -6.59 7.55
N LEU A 21 -5.22 -7.16 6.51
CA LEU A 21 -6.37 -6.62 5.80
C LEU A 21 -7.51 -7.63 5.83
N THR A 22 -8.62 -7.24 6.45
CA THR A 22 -9.85 -8.03 6.48
C THR A 22 -10.68 -7.78 5.22
N PRO A 23 -11.59 -8.71 4.85
CA PRO A 23 -12.58 -8.45 3.81
C PRO A 23 -13.42 -7.19 4.16
N GLY A 24 -13.73 -6.39 3.14
CA GLY A 24 -14.51 -5.16 3.30
C GLY A 24 -13.76 -3.91 2.84
N ARG A 25 -14.25 -2.74 3.28
CA ARG A 25 -13.63 -1.44 2.96
C ARG A 25 -12.56 -1.12 3.98
N THR A 26 -11.35 -0.83 3.51
CA THR A 26 -10.25 -0.32 4.33
C THR A 26 -10.03 1.14 4.00
N VAL A 27 -9.86 1.99 5.03
CA VAL A 27 -9.57 3.42 4.87
C VAL A 27 -8.25 3.72 5.56
N PHE A 28 -7.25 4.21 4.82
CA PHE A 28 -6.00 4.71 5.39
C PHE A 28 -6.13 6.20 5.71
N VAL A 29 -5.89 6.59 6.96
CA VAL A 29 -6.03 7.98 7.45
C VAL A 29 -4.70 8.46 8.01
N GLY A 30 -4.37 9.73 7.78
CA GLY A 30 -3.13 10.36 8.21
C GLY A 30 -2.85 11.65 7.46
N SER A 31 -1.87 12.42 7.93
CA SER A 31 -1.51 13.73 7.37
C SER A 31 -1.10 13.69 5.89
N ASN A 32 -1.17 14.83 5.20
CA ASN A 32 -0.61 14.92 3.84
C ASN A 32 0.90 14.60 3.86
N GLY A 33 1.39 13.91 2.85
CA GLY A 33 2.78 13.46 2.79
C GLY A 33 3.12 12.22 3.62
N PHE A 34 2.20 11.66 4.40
CA PHE A 34 2.45 10.47 5.26
C PHE A 34 2.63 9.14 4.48
N GLY A 35 2.62 9.14 3.13
CA GLY A 35 2.82 7.89 2.36
C GLY A 35 1.58 7.00 2.19
N LYS A 36 0.37 7.48 2.49
CA LYS A 36 -0.90 6.73 2.29
C LYS A 36 -1.09 6.24 0.85
N THR A 37 -0.82 7.11 -0.13
CA THR A 37 -0.90 6.75 -1.55
C THR A 37 0.14 5.69 -1.95
N ASN A 38 1.27 5.60 -1.24
CA ASN A 38 2.27 4.57 -1.53
C ASN A 38 1.80 3.16 -1.12
N LEU A 39 0.94 3.04 -0.09
CA LEU A 39 0.32 1.74 0.23
C LEU A 39 -0.57 1.26 -0.91
N VAL A 40 -1.38 2.16 -1.48
CA VAL A 40 -2.23 1.86 -2.65
C VAL A 40 -1.39 1.58 -3.89
N GLU A 41 -0.31 2.34 -4.08
CA GLU A 41 0.66 2.12 -5.17
C GLU A 41 1.30 0.74 -5.08
N ALA A 42 1.70 0.29 -3.88
CA ALA A 42 2.30 -1.02 -3.70
C ALA A 42 1.33 -2.13 -4.11
N LEU A 43 0.07 -2.05 -3.67
CA LEU A 43 -0.98 -3.00 -4.06
C LEU A 43 -1.18 -3.03 -5.58
N TRP A 44 -1.20 -1.85 -6.22
CA TRP A 44 -1.33 -1.74 -7.66
C TRP A 44 -0.12 -2.33 -8.40
N TYR A 45 1.10 -2.02 -7.94
CA TYR A 45 2.34 -2.53 -8.53
C TYR A 45 2.41 -4.05 -8.43
N SER A 46 2.05 -4.64 -7.29
CA SER A 46 1.99 -6.10 -7.13
C SER A 46 0.97 -6.77 -8.05
N ALA A 47 -0.11 -6.08 -8.41
CA ALA A 47 -1.16 -6.63 -9.28
C ALA A 47 -0.87 -6.43 -10.78
N THR A 48 -0.13 -5.38 -11.14
CA THR A 48 -0.03 -4.92 -12.54
C THR A 48 1.41 -4.81 -13.07
N LEU A 49 2.40 -4.90 -12.19
CA LEU A 49 3.82 -4.63 -12.47
C LEU A 49 4.09 -3.22 -13.05
N GLY A 50 3.15 -2.29 -12.86
CA GLY A 50 3.27 -0.90 -13.27
C GLY A 50 3.03 0.06 -12.10
N SER A 51 3.56 1.28 -12.18
CA SER A 51 3.22 2.35 -11.25
C SER A 51 2.44 3.43 -12.00
N HIS A 52 1.40 3.98 -11.36
CA HIS A 52 0.67 5.13 -11.91
C HIS A 52 1.50 6.41 -12.02
N ARG A 53 2.75 6.39 -11.54
CA ARG A 53 3.68 7.52 -11.57
C ARG A 53 4.61 7.50 -12.79
N VAL A 54 4.56 6.46 -13.62
CA VAL A 54 5.45 6.26 -14.78
C VAL A 54 4.68 5.74 -15.98
#